data_AF-A0A949SPJ0-F1
#
_entry.id   AF-A0A949SPJ0-F1
#
_cell.length_a   1.000
_cell.length_b   1.000
_cell.length_c   1.000
_cell.angle_alpha   90.00
_cell.angle_beta   90.00
_cell.angle_gamma   90.00
#
_symmetry.space_group_name_H-M   'P 1'
#
loop_
_entity.id
_entity.type
_entity.pdbx_description
1 polymer ?
#
loop_
_entity_poly.entity_id
_entity_poly.type
_entity_poly.pdbx_seq_one_letter_code
_entity_poly.pdbx_strand_id
1 'polypeptide(L)'
;MNFATPRAIMNLRLLASAACASLLLCSCSDSLVRVKPYERGNLANPLMDNGRDPLLLAMTQHAYFSREAAFGGGGVGGGGCGCN
;
A
#
# COMPACT_ATOMS: atom_id res chain seq x y z
N MET A 1 -33.67 39.38 -14.94
CA MET A 1 -32.24 39.48 -15.32
C MET A 1 -31.39 39.09 -14.12
N ASN A 2 -30.74 37.92 -14.13
CA ASN A 2 -29.77 37.53 -13.08
C ASN A 2 -28.35 37.68 -13.66
N PHE A 3 -27.80 38.90 -13.64
CA PHE A 3 -26.39 39.11 -13.92
C PHE A 3 -25.60 38.73 -12.66
N ALA A 4 -25.29 37.45 -12.51
CA ALA A 4 -24.30 37.02 -11.54
C ALA A 4 -22.96 37.69 -11.91
N THR A 5 -22.38 38.46 -10.99
CA THR A 5 -21.10 39.14 -11.20
C THR A 5 -20.00 38.11 -11.49
N PRO A 6 -18.99 38.41 -12.34
CA PRO A 6 -17.95 37.45 -12.71
C PRO A 6 -17.17 36.92 -11.49
N ARG A 7 -17.10 37.72 -10.41
CA ARG A 7 -16.54 37.32 -9.12
C ARG A 7 -17.36 36.23 -8.42
N ALA A 8 -18.69 36.28 -8.51
CA ALA A 8 -19.56 35.25 -7.92
C ALA A 8 -19.41 33.89 -8.62
N ILE A 9 -19.25 33.89 -9.96
CA ILE A 9 -19.02 32.68 -10.75
C ILE A 9 -17.65 32.06 -10.43
N MET A 10 -16.62 32.88 -10.30
CA MET A 10 -15.26 32.43 -9.94
C MET A 10 -15.21 31.84 -8.52
N ASN A 11 -15.85 32.49 -7.55
CA ASN A 11 -15.91 32.01 -6.17
C ASN A 11 -16.72 30.71 -6.06
N LEU A 12 -17.80 30.56 -6.82
CA LEU A 12 -18.60 29.34 -6.86
C LEU A 12 -17.81 28.16 -7.43
N ARG A 13 -16.99 28.38 -8.46
CA ARG A 13 -16.07 27.37 -9.01
C ARG A 13 -14.97 26.99 -8.02
N LEU A 14 -14.41 27.98 -7.30
CA LEU A 14 -13.39 27.75 -6.27
C LEU A 14 -13.94 26.93 -5.09
N LEU A 15 -15.16 27.22 -4.65
CA LEU A 15 -15.84 26.48 -3.58
C LEU A 15 -16.17 25.05 -4.02
N ALA A 16 -16.63 24.87 -5.27
CA ALA A 16 -16.94 23.55 -5.82
C ALA A 16 -15.68 22.66 -5.96
N SER A 17 -14.55 23.21 -6.41
CA SER A 17 -13.29 22.46 -6.50
C SER A 17 -12.73 22.11 -5.13
N ALA A 18 -12.80 23.02 -4.15
CA ALA A 18 -12.38 22.77 -2.77
C ALA A 18 -13.23 21.67 -2.10
N ALA A 19 -14.55 21.68 -2.31
CA ALA A 19 -15.44 20.62 -1.82
C ALA A 19 -15.11 19.26 -2.45
N CYS A 20 -14.87 19.20 -3.76
CA CYS A 20 -14.46 17.98 -4.46
C CYS A 20 -13.13 17.43 -3.93
N ALA A 21 -12.15 18.30 -3.70
CA ALA A 21 -10.85 17.90 -3.14
C ALA A 21 -10.95 17.31 -1.73
N SER A 22 -11.84 17.83 -0.88
CA SER A 22 -12.05 17.31 0.48
C SER A 22 -12.61 15.88 0.51
N LEU A 23 -13.44 15.52 -0.48
CA LEU A 23 -14.00 14.17 -0.61
C LEU A 23 -12.92 13.14 -0.99
N LEU A 24 -11.97 13.52 -1.86
CA LEU A 24 -10.89 12.64 -2.32
C LEU A 24 -9.87 12.34 -1.21
N LEU A 25 -9.70 13.25 -0.26
CA LEU A 25 -8.76 13.11 0.85
C LEU A 25 -9.33 12.30 2.04
N CYS A 26 -10.59 11.86 2.00
CA CYS A 26 -11.25 11.12 3.09
C CYS A 26 -10.82 9.64 3.21
N SER A 27 -9.87 9.20 2.39
CA SER A 27 -9.39 7.80 2.32
C SER A 27 -8.52 7.33 3.52
N CYS A 28 -8.46 8.09 4.62
CA CYS A 28 -7.70 7.73 5.83
C CYS A 28 -8.59 7.60 7.08
N SER A 29 -9.86 7.24 6.91
CA SER A 29 -10.76 7.02 8.04
C SER A 29 -10.48 5.67 8.73
N ASP A 30 -10.53 5.66 10.07
CA ASP A 30 -10.38 4.48 10.95
C ASP A 30 -11.42 3.37 10.65
N SER A 31 -12.44 3.70 9.86
CA SER A 31 -13.49 2.81 9.34
C SER A 31 -13.05 1.90 8.18
N LEU A 32 -11.84 2.09 7.63
CA LEU A 32 -11.23 1.08 6.77
C LEU A 32 -11.03 -0.18 7.61
N VAL A 33 -11.70 -1.28 7.24
CA VAL A 33 -11.70 -2.55 7.97
C VAL A 33 -10.26 -3.01 8.25
N ARG A 34 -9.77 -2.69 9.44
CA ARG A 34 -8.47 -3.11 9.95
C ARG A 34 -8.68 -4.46 10.65
N VAL A 35 -8.50 -5.54 9.90
CA VAL A 35 -8.45 -6.90 10.47
C VAL A 35 -7.25 -6.97 11.42
N LYS A 36 -7.44 -7.49 12.64
CA LYS A 36 -6.32 -7.55 13.58
C LYS A 36 -5.24 -8.49 13.04
N PRO A 37 -3.95 -8.27 13.34
CA PRO A 37 -2.86 -9.02 12.72
C PRO A 37 -3.00 -10.55 12.81
N TYR A 38 -3.57 -11.05 13.90
CA TYR A 38 -3.82 -12.47 14.16
C TYR A 38 -5.09 -13.02 13.51
N GLU A 39 -6.07 -12.17 13.17
CA GLU A 39 -7.29 -12.56 12.45
C GLU A 39 -7.01 -12.78 10.95
N ARG A 40 -5.88 -12.27 10.43
CA ARG A 40 -5.47 -12.44 9.02
C ARG A 40 -5.25 -13.90 8.63
N GLY A 41 -4.89 -14.77 9.57
CA GLY A 41 -4.72 -16.20 9.32
C GLY A 41 -6.01 -16.89 8.87
N ASN A 42 -7.18 -16.35 9.24
CA ASN A 42 -8.48 -16.94 8.91
C ASN A 42 -8.85 -16.80 7.42
N LEU A 43 -8.22 -15.85 6.72
CA LEU A 43 -8.37 -15.61 5.28
C LEU A 43 -7.17 -16.12 4.47
N ALA A 44 -6.10 -16.57 5.15
CA ALA A 44 -4.90 -17.05 4.50
C ALA A 44 -5.14 -18.45 3.92
N ASN A 45 -5.03 -18.59 2.61
CA ASN A 45 -5.06 -19.89 1.95
C ASN A 45 -3.70 -20.59 2.15
N PRO A 46 -3.62 -21.90 2.38
CA PRO A 46 -2.36 -22.67 2.39
C PRO A 46 -1.45 -22.44 1.17
N LEU A 47 -2.00 -22.02 0.03
CA LEU A 47 -1.24 -21.63 -1.17
C LEU A 47 -0.43 -20.34 -1.01
N MET A 48 -0.78 -19.47 -0.06
CA MET A 48 -0.08 -18.21 0.24
C MET A 48 1.16 -18.44 1.13
N ASP A 49 1.42 -19.67 1.53
CA ASP A 49 2.63 -20.02 2.28
C ASP A 49 3.86 -19.97 1.36
N ASN A 50 4.77 -19.05 1.66
CA ASN A 50 6.04 -18.90 0.94
C ASN A 50 6.97 -20.11 1.11
N GLY A 51 6.77 -20.94 2.13
CA GLY A 51 7.57 -22.14 2.41
C GLY A 51 7.05 -23.43 1.78
N ARG A 52 5.95 -23.38 1.01
CA ARG A 52 5.27 -24.58 0.51
C ARG A 52 6.10 -25.41 -0.48
N ASP A 53 6.93 -24.76 -1.29
CA ASP A 53 7.80 -25.40 -2.28
C ASP A 53 9.27 -25.01 -2.02
N PRO A 54 10.13 -25.96 -1.60
CA PRO A 54 11.52 -25.66 -1.29
C PRO A 54 12.35 -25.26 -2.51
N LEU A 55 12.00 -25.72 -3.71
CA LEU A 55 12.70 -25.33 -4.94
C LEU A 55 12.39 -23.87 -5.28
N LEU A 56 11.10 -23.51 -5.24
CA LEU A 56 10.66 -22.14 -5.47
C LEU A 56 11.25 -21.18 -4.43
N LEU A 57 11.30 -21.61 -3.16
CA LEU A 57 11.95 -20.85 -2.09
C LEU A 57 13.43 -20.59 -2.40
N ALA A 58 14.20 -21.62 -2.76
CA ALA A 58 15.62 -21.46 -3.07
C ALA A 58 15.86 -20.52 -4.28
N MET A 59 15.04 -20.65 -5.34
CA MET A 59 15.14 -19.81 -6.53
C MET A 59 14.78 -18.34 -6.24
N THR A 60 13.71 -18.11 -5.48
CA THR A 60 13.29 -16.76 -5.10
C THR A 60 14.33 -16.11 -4.19
N GLN A 61 14.86 -16.82 -3.19
CA GLN A 61 15.95 -16.32 -2.35
C GLN A 61 17.19 -15.98 -3.16
N HIS A 62 17.59 -16.82 -4.12
CA HIS A 62 18.72 -16.51 -5.00
C HIS A 62 18.49 -15.22 -5.82
N ALA A 63 17.27 -15.02 -6.34
CA ALA A 63 16.91 -13.80 -7.05
C ALA A 63 16.96 -12.55 -6.13
N TYR A 64 16.46 -12.65 -4.89
CA TYR A 64 16.51 -11.56 -3.91
C TYR A 64 17.93 -11.24 -3.49
N PHE A 65 18.75 -12.24 -3.15
CA PHE A 65 20.17 -12.05 -2.82
C PHE A 65 20.94 -11.35 -3.94
N SER A 66 20.66 -11.71 -5.20
CA SER A 66 21.34 -11.09 -6.35
C SER A 66 20.93 -9.64 -6.58
N ARG A 67 19.70 -9.26 -6.19
CA ARG A 67 19.15 -7.92 -6.41
C ARG A 67 19.40 -6.97 -5.24
N GLU A 68 19.40 -7.51 -4.01
CA GLU A 68 19.44 -6.71 -2.80
C GLU A 68 20.81 -6.74 -2.11
N ALA A 69 21.75 -7.58 -2.59
CA ALA A 69 23.21 -7.67 -2.41
C ALA A 69 23.86 -7.40 -1.02
N ALA A 70 23.15 -6.92 -0.01
CA ALA A 70 23.65 -6.50 1.29
C ALA A 70 22.57 -6.43 2.39
N PHE A 71 21.28 -6.51 2.04
CA PHE A 71 20.16 -6.42 3.01
C PHE A 71 19.35 -7.73 3.02
N GLY A 72 20.03 -8.83 3.37
CA GLY A 72 19.49 -10.12 3.84
C GLY A 72 18.07 -10.53 3.42
N GLY A 73 18.01 -11.53 2.54
CA GLY A 73 16.77 -12.10 2.02
C GLY A 73 15.85 -12.74 3.08
N GLY A 74 14.55 -12.68 2.79
CA GLY A 74 13.53 -13.59 3.32
C GLY A 74 12.81 -13.19 4.62
N GLY A 75 13.12 -12.05 5.26
CA GLY A 75 12.49 -11.68 6.54
C GLY A 75 12.44 -10.17 6.85
N VAL A 76 11.54 -9.80 7.77
CA VAL A 76 11.36 -8.43 8.29
C VAL A 76 12.49 -8.04 9.26
N GLY A 77 13.74 -8.03 8.78
CA GLY A 77 14.88 -7.62 9.62
C GLY A 77 16.24 -8.22 9.28
N GLY A 78 16.43 -8.81 8.10
CA GLY A 78 17.73 -9.36 7.70
C GLY A 78 18.61 -8.32 7.03
N GLY A 79 19.49 -7.65 7.76
CA GLY A 79 20.68 -6.99 7.19
C GLY A 79 21.86 -7.94 7.35
N GLY A 80 22.46 -8.41 6.27
CA GLY A 80 23.59 -9.33 6.32
C GLY A 80 24.49 -9.13 5.12
N CYS A 81 25.82 -9.13 5.32
CA CYS A 81 26.80 -8.69 4.32
C CYS A 81 27.00 -9.65 3.13
N GLY A 82 26.02 -10.49 2.81
CA GLY A 82 25.95 -11.25 1.55
C GLY A 82 26.99 -12.36 1.38
N CYS A 83 27.73 -12.76 2.42
CA CYS A 83 28.67 -13.88 2.34
C CYS A 83 27.94 -15.20 2.65
N ASN A 84 27.73 -16.03 1.62
CA ASN A 84 27.43 -17.46 1.77
C ASN A 84 28.58 -18.19 2.49
#